data_AF-A0A5C7ABZ1-F1
#
_entry.id   AF-A0A5C7ABZ1-F1
#
_cell.length_a   1.000
_cell.length_b   1.000
_cell.length_c   1.000
_cell.angle_alpha   90.00
_cell.angle_beta   90.00
_cell.angle_gamma   90.00
#
_symmetry.space_group_name_H-M   'P 1'
#
loop_
_entity.id
_entity.type
_entity.pdbx_description
1 polymer ?
#
loop_
_entity_poly.entity_id
_entity_poly.type
_entity_poly.pdbx_seq_one_letter_code
_entity_poly.pdbx_strand_id
1 'polypeptide(L)'
;MKTIYKIHVSNVSKLWALLLLMVGLVACSEDETATEAPYFSIEENPTGLTVDINGVTQSYVVRSNQPWEIIAQSEGNWVKAFPNKGDDDGIFKFIIEENNTFDARVMNFAFVVNGKEQPALFRVEQAANVPFINVQNANEGIGVPSAGGNFQINLNANVDWAYQITNGNWISELEVSETFIKLSAEKNKGTERVATLTIQSANHPSLTKNITITQSDGSIVLEEHFDWLTYGSTIFYTTSGEKRMDSWTDEELDRGWTSTPNTNSSNQQVVYARTGFVKLGKTGYGGDLISPKFSILDEETNVKVTFKAVPYQTKKGTQDDNLLKVGVVGPGTASAEAFTISNWPDYDADPECTAIWEDAASTYTFTITGATNQTQLRLLGGDFSLVGVGKGKNRIFLDDIKVEIIP
;
A
#
# COMPACT_ATOMS: atom_id res chain seq x y z
N MET A 1 -83.90 -11.00 17.23
CA MET A 1 -84.90 -9.92 17.10
C MET A 1 -85.84 -10.00 18.29
N LYS A 2 -86.09 -8.86 18.96
CA LYS A 2 -87.10 -8.63 20.00
C LYS A 2 -87.01 -9.40 21.32
N THR A 3 -86.63 -8.63 22.34
CA THR A 3 -87.01 -8.77 23.74
C THR A 3 -88.52 -8.98 23.90
N ILE A 4 -88.93 -9.93 24.76
CA ILE A 4 -90.29 -9.99 25.30
C ILE A 4 -90.21 -10.20 26.82
N TYR A 5 -90.67 -9.17 27.52
CA TYR A 5 -91.13 -9.16 28.90
C TYR A 5 -92.50 -9.83 29.02
N LYS A 6 -92.84 -10.30 30.24
CA LYS A 6 -94.14 -10.13 30.98
C LYS A 6 -94.51 -11.40 31.75
N ILE A 7 -95.13 -11.43 32.93
CA ILE A 7 -95.57 -10.51 34.01
C ILE A 7 -96.31 -11.43 35.01
N HIS A 8 -96.29 -11.09 36.32
CA HIS A 8 -97.21 -11.38 37.45
C HIS A 8 -97.91 -12.76 37.62
N VAL A 9 -98.13 -13.27 38.84
CA VAL A 9 -99.05 -12.73 39.88
C VAL A 9 -98.77 -13.38 41.27
N SER A 10 -99.03 -12.57 42.32
CA SER A 10 -99.34 -12.78 43.77
C SER A 10 -99.65 -14.20 44.30
N ASN A 11 -99.57 -14.59 45.59
CA ASN A 11 -99.51 -13.88 46.87
C ASN A 11 -99.22 -14.90 48.01
N VAL A 12 -98.61 -14.44 49.12
CA VAL A 12 -98.74 -14.98 50.49
C VAL A 12 -97.94 -16.28 50.81
N SER A 13 -96.68 -16.07 51.22
CA SER A 13 -96.22 -16.60 52.50
C SER A 13 -97.36 -16.42 53.52
N LYS A 14 -97.58 -17.33 54.44
CA LYS A 14 -96.93 -17.03 55.71
C LYS A 14 -95.83 -18.04 55.95
N LEU A 15 -95.08 -18.24 54.86
CA LEU A 15 -94.17 -19.30 54.51
C LEU A 15 -92.91 -18.69 53.88
N TRP A 16 -91.78 -18.99 54.51
CA TRP A 16 -90.45 -19.23 53.91
C TRP A 16 -89.82 -18.21 52.93
N ALA A 17 -88.58 -17.84 53.31
CA ALA A 17 -87.44 -17.34 52.53
C ALA A 17 -87.29 -15.82 52.27
N LEU A 18 -86.13 -15.27 52.66
CA LEU A 18 -85.07 -14.57 51.87
C LEU A 18 -84.24 -13.67 52.83
N LEU A 19 -82.90 -13.74 52.90
CA LEU A 19 -81.83 -13.40 51.93
C LEU A 19 -81.39 -11.93 52.02
N LEU A 20 -80.06 -11.78 52.15
CA LEU A 20 -79.16 -10.64 51.92
C LEU A 20 -79.75 -9.31 51.40
N LEU A 21 -79.25 -8.16 51.92
CA LEU A 21 -78.30 -7.29 51.20
C LEU A 21 -77.85 -6.04 52.00
N MET A 22 -76.54 -5.77 51.91
CA MET A 22 -75.84 -4.49 51.71
C MET A 22 -75.81 -3.33 52.75
N VAL A 23 -74.56 -3.08 53.17
CA VAL A 23 -73.78 -1.81 53.09
C VAL A 23 -73.93 -0.78 54.21
N GLY A 24 -72.78 -0.54 54.86
CA GLY A 24 -72.47 0.72 55.55
C GLY A 24 -71.20 0.70 56.40
N LEU A 25 -70.01 0.68 55.75
CA LEU A 25 -68.78 1.47 56.06
C LEU A 25 -68.14 1.40 57.48
N VAL A 26 -66.83 1.29 57.75
CA VAL A 26 -65.54 1.11 57.03
C VAL A 26 -64.55 0.63 58.10
N ALA A 27 -63.71 -0.36 57.79
CA ALA A 27 -62.37 -0.45 58.36
C ALA A 27 -61.47 -1.09 57.29
N CYS A 28 -60.63 -0.27 56.66
CA CYS A 28 -59.60 -0.71 55.73
C CYS A 28 -58.63 -1.65 56.44
N SER A 29 -58.39 -2.83 55.87
CA SER A 29 -57.14 -3.56 56.04
C SER A 29 -56.26 -3.21 54.84
N GLU A 30 -55.08 -2.65 55.09
CA GLU A 30 -54.06 -2.41 54.08
C GLU A 30 -53.60 -3.74 53.46
N ASP A 31 -53.50 -3.76 52.13
CA ASP A 31 -53.04 -4.88 51.31
C ASP A 31 -51.52 -5.09 51.49
N GLU A 32 -51.10 -6.32 51.79
CA GLU A 32 -49.70 -6.74 51.59
C GLU A 32 -49.44 -6.90 50.09
N THR A 33 -48.54 -6.07 49.57
CA THR A 33 -48.01 -6.22 48.21
C THR A 33 -47.06 -7.42 48.18
N ALA A 34 -47.33 -8.40 47.31
CA ALA A 34 -46.47 -9.56 47.12
C ALA A 34 -45.13 -9.12 46.51
N THR A 35 -44.06 -9.13 47.32
CA THR A 35 -42.69 -8.93 46.85
C THR A 35 -42.31 -10.05 45.87
N GLU A 36 -41.92 -9.72 44.63
CA GLU A 36 -41.44 -10.70 43.66
C GLU A 36 -40.20 -11.45 44.17
N ALA A 37 -40.06 -12.73 43.80
CA ALA A 37 -38.91 -13.54 44.22
C ALA A 37 -37.59 -12.99 43.63
N PRO A 38 -36.46 -13.04 44.37
CA PRO A 38 -35.19 -12.52 43.89
C PRO A 38 -34.66 -13.32 42.70
N TYR A 39 -34.19 -12.65 41.65
CA TYR A 39 -33.57 -13.26 40.49
C TYR A 39 -32.40 -12.42 39.96
N PHE A 40 -31.47 -13.11 39.30
CA PHE A 40 -30.37 -12.52 38.54
C PHE A 40 -29.99 -13.48 37.40
N SER A 41 -29.93 -12.98 36.18
CA SER A 41 -29.41 -13.71 35.03
C SER A 41 -28.79 -12.74 34.02
N ILE A 42 -27.96 -13.29 33.15
CA ILE A 42 -27.44 -12.58 31.98
C ILE A 42 -28.10 -13.25 30.78
N GLU A 43 -28.68 -12.47 29.88
CA GLU A 43 -29.30 -13.03 28.68
C GLU A 43 -28.30 -13.92 27.91
N GLU A 44 -28.80 -15.04 27.37
CA GLU A 44 -28.00 -16.10 26.73
C GLU A 44 -27.04 -16.90 27.65
N ASN A 45 -26.98 -16.56 28.94
CA ASN A 45 -26.12 -17.21 29.95
C ASN A 45 -24.64 -17.39 29.51
N PRO A 46 -23.97 -16.34 28.99
CA PRO A 46 -22.58 -16.44 28.57
C PRO A 46 -21.67 -16.71 29.78
N THR A 47 -20.68 -17.58 29.60
CA THR A 47 -19.67 -17.92 30.61
C THR A 47 -18.34 -17.23 30.37
N GLY A 48 -18.20 -16.51 29.24
CA GLY A 48 -16.97 -15.84 28.89
C GLY A 48 -17.00 -15.18 27.52
N LEU A 49 -15.84 -14.65 27.13
CA LEU A 49 -15.60 -13.96 25.89
C LEU A 49 -14.17 -14.22 25.44
N THR A 50 -13.98 -14.75 24.23
CA THR A 50 -12.66 -14.94 23.61
C THR A 50 -12.50 -13.92 22.48
N VAL A 51 -11.40 -13.17 22.50
CA VAL A 51 -11.17 -12.07 21.55
C VAL A 51 -9.79 -12.15 20.91
N ASP A 52 -9.67 -11.56 19.73
CA ASP A 52 -8.40 -11.41 19.04
C ASP A 52 -7.53 -10.29 19.65
N ILE A 53 -6.40 -10.03 19.00
CA ILE A 53 -5.42 -9.06 19.48
C ILE A 53 -5.95 -7.63 19.54
N ASN A 54 -6.91 -7.24 18.70
CA ASN A 54 -7.33 -5.84 18.53
C ASN A 54 -8.18 -5.33 19.70
N GLY A 55 -8.70 -6.24 20.51
CA GLY A 55 -9.67 -5.91 21.55
C GLY A 55 -11.07 -5.66 20.99
N VAL A 56 -12.04 -5.48 21.88
CA VAL A 56 -13.45 -5.31 21.50
C VAL A 56 -14.22 -4.64 22.63
N THR A 57 -15.31 -3.95 22.30
CA THR A 57 -16.35 -3.60 23.26
C THR A 57 -17.57 -4.49 23.02
N GLN A 58 -17.88 -5.38 23.98
CA GLN A 58 -19.01 -6.30 23.88
C GLN A 58 -20.02 -6.03 24.99
N SER A 59 -21.28 -5.83 24.61
CA SER A 59 -22.40 -5.58 25.52
C SER A 59 -23.14 -6.86 25.90
N TYR A 60 -23.70 -6.85 27.11
CA TYR A 60 -24.50 -7.92 27.70
C TYR A 60 -25.68 -7.31 28.45
N VAL A 61 -26.82 -8.00 28.46
CA VAL A 61 -28.03 -7.60 29.17
C VAL A 61 -28.16 -8.41 30.45
N VAL A 62 -28.28 -7.72 31.58
CA VAL A 62 -28.60 -8.29 32.89
C VAL A 62 -30.09 -8.19 33.12
N ARG A 63 -30.68 -9.29 33.59
CA ARG A 63 -32.03 -9.34 34.14
C ARG A 63 -31.94 -9.56 35.64
N SER A 64 -32.34 -8.58 36.46
CA SER A 64 -32.18 -8.66 37.91
C SER A 64 -33.15 -7.74 38.64
N ASN A 65 -33.80 -8.23 39.69
CA ASN A 65 -34.48 -7.40 40.68
C ASN A 65 -33.66 -7.21 41.96
N GLN A 66 -32.35 -7.48 41.90
CA GLN A 66 -31.39 -7.34 42.98
C GLN A 66 -30.20 -6.47 42.54
N PRO A 67 -29.55 -5.73 43.45
CA PRO A 67 -28.34 -5.00 43.13
C PRO A 67 -27.21 -5.97 42.78
N TRP A 68 -26.46 -5.66 41.73
CA TRP A 68 -25.37 -6.47 41.20
C TRP A 68 -24.12 -5.63 40.98
N GLU A 69 -22.96 -6.26 41.12
CA GLU A 69 -21.64 -5.69 40.87
C GLU A 69 -20.75 -6.72 40.15
N ILE A 70 -19.84 -6.23 39.30
CA ILE A 70 -18.90 -7.01 38.50
C ILE A 70 -17.50 -6.70 39.02
N ILE A 71 -16.84 -7.70 39.59
CA ILE A 71 -15.55 -7.56 40.26
C ILE A 71 -14.49 -8.39 39.53
N ALA A 72 -13.44 -7.72 39.05
CA ALA A 72 -12.26 -8.37 38.47
C ALA A 72 -11.53 -9.21 39.55
N GLN A 73 -11.14 -10.42 39.19
CA GLN A 73 -10.53 -11.39 40.12
C GLN A 73 -9.00 -11.37 40.11
N SER A 74 -8.40 -10.53 39.28
CA SER A 74 -6.96 -10.27 39.24
C SER A 74 -6.69 -8.82 38.87
N GLU A 75 -5.49 -8.35 39.14
CA GLU A 75 -5.06 -7.01 38.75
C GLU A 75 -4.87 -6.93 37.22
N GLY A 76 -5.33 -5.83 36.63
CA GLY A 76 -5.18 -5.56 35.19
C GLY A 76 -6.18 -4.50 34.72
N ASN A 77 -5.72 -3.62 33.82
CA ASN A 77 -6.53 -2.53 33.25
C ASN A 77 -6.96 -2.76 31.80
N TRP A 78 -6.42 -3.80 31.15
CA TRP A 78 -6.67 -4.12 29.74
C TRP A 78 -8.10 -4.58 29.44
N VAL A 79 -8.88 -4.95 30.47
CA VAL A 79 -10.30 -5.23 30.35
C VAL A 79 -11.04 -4.64 31.55
N LYS A 80 -12.17 -3.98 31.28
CA LYS A 80 -13.05 -3.44 32.32
C LYS A 80 -14.52 -3.64 31.99
N ALA A 81 -15.32 -3.85 33.04
CA ALA A 81 -16.78 -3.81 32.95
C ALA A 81 -17.29 -2.36 33.11
N PHE A 82 -18.28 -1.95 32.31
CA PHE A 82 -18.91 -0.64 32.44
C PHE A 82 -20.39 -0.64 32.00
N PRO A 83 -21.33 -0.10 32.79
CA PRO A 83 -21.20 0.08 34.24
C PRO A 83 -20.82 -1.25 34.89
N ASN A 84 -20.03 -1.20 35.97
CA ASN A 84 -19.64 -2.40 36.72
C ASN A 84 -20.61 -2.71 37.86
N LYS A 85 -21.71 -1.98 38.00
CA LYS A 85 -22.78 -2.23 38.99
C LYS A 85 -24.12 -1.69 38.51
N GLY A 86 -25.21 -2.21 39.07
CA GLY A 86 -26.57 -1.75 38.84
C GLY A 86 -27.53 -2.26 39.91
N ASP A 87 -28.72 -1.65 40.00
CA ASP A 87 -29.72 -1.97 41.03
C ASP A 87 -30.94 -2.76 40.48
N ASP A 88 -31.05 -2.87 39.15
CA ASP A 88 -32.16 -3.49 38.41
C ASP A 88 -31.62 -4.08 37.09
N ASP A 89 -32.51 -4.48 36.17
CA ASP A 89 -32.23 -4.74 34.76
C ASP A 89 -31.30 -3.68 34.16
N GLY A 90 -30.37 -4.12 33.31
CA GLY A 90 -29.41 -3.19 32.74
C GLY A 90 -28.56 -3.77 31.64
N ILE A 91 -27.73 -2.90 31.05
CA ILE A 91 -26.73 -3.28 30.07
C ILE A 91 -25.37 -2.95 30.66
N PHE A 92 -24.47 -3.93 30.67
CA PHE A 92 -23.05 -3.70 30.90
C PHE A 92 -22.26 -4.07 29.65
N LYS A 93 -21.04 -3.57 29.55
CA LYS A 93 -20.08 -3.96 28.52
C LYS A 93 -18.75 -4.34 29.11
N PHE A 94 -18.09 -5.33 28.50
CA PHE A 94 -16.66 -5.48 28.62
C PHE A 94 -15.98 -4.64 27.54
N ILE A 95 -15.09 -3.75 27.96
CA ILE A 95 -14.23 -2.96 27.08
C ILE A 95 -12.84 -3.57 27.20
N ILE A 96 -12.37 -4.20 26.13
CA ILE A 96 -11.09 -4.92 26.05
C ILE A 96 -10.16 -4.14 25.13
N GLU A 97 -8.98 -3.79 25.64
CA GLU A 97 -7.92 -3.11 24.90
C GLU A 97 -7.11 -4.08 24.03
N GLU A 98 -6.37 -3.54 23.08
CA GLU A 98 -5.45 -4.31 22.24
C GLU A 98 -4.37 -5.01 23.09
N ASN A 99 -4.03 -6.26 22.73
CA ASN A 99 -2.91 -6.98 23.33
C ASN A 99 -1.64 -6.77 22.52
N ASN A 100 -0.81 -5.83 22.95
CA ASN A 100 0.51 -5.55 22.36
C ASN A 100 1.63 -6.47 22.89
N THR A 101 1.29 -7.50 23.68
CA THR A 101 2.26 -8.45 24.23
C THR A 101 2.20 -9.79 23.50
N PHE A 102 3.29 -10.56 23.57
CA PHE A 102 3.38 -11.90 22.96
C PHE A 102 2.85 -13.01 23.87
N ASP A 103 2.24 -12.65 25.01
CA ASP A 103 1.59 -13.57 25.92
C ASP A 103 0.08 -13.45 25.79
N ALA A 104 -0.60 -14.59 25.75
CA ALA A 104 -2.06 -14.62 25.85
C ALA A 104 -2.44 -14.22 27.28
N ARG A 105 -3.51 -13.44 27.43
CA ARG A 105 -3.93 -12.91 28.73
C ARG A 105 -5.37 -13.27 29.05
N VAL A 106 -5.64 -13.48 30.33
CA VAL A 106 -6.93 -13.94 30.84
C VAL A 106 -7.32 -13.11 32.06
N MET A 107 -8.58 -12.71 32.13
CA MET A 107 -9.18 -12.06 33.31
C MET A 107 -10.48 -12.77 33.65
N ASN A 108 -10.67 -13.11 34.92
CA ASN A 108 -11.94 -13.61 35.42
C ASN A 108 -12.69 -12.48 36.13
N PHE A 109 -14.01 -12.45 35.98
CA PHE A 109 -14.90 -11.55 36.69
C PHE A 109 -15.92 -12.34 37.49
N ALA A 110 -16.09 -11.96 38.75
CA ALA A 110 -17.18 -12.47 39.58
C ALA A 110 -18.35 -11.50 39.55
N PHE A 111 -19.56 -12.03 39.48
CA PHE A 111 -20.77 -11.26 39.73
C PHE A 111 -21.12 -11.38 41.21
N VAL A 112 -21.32 -10.24 41.87
CA VAL A 112 -21.79 -10.17 43.26
C VAL A 112 -23.20 -9.63 43.24
N VAL A 113 -24.17 -10.42 43.72
CA VAL A 113 -25.59 -10.07 43.73
C VAL A 113 -26.07 -10.00 45.17
N ASN A 114 -26.63 -8.86 45.56
CA ASN A 114 -27.04 -8.56 46.94
C ASN A 114 -25.94 -8.93 47.96
N GLY A 115 -24.69 -8.55 47.66
CA GLY A 115 -23.51 -8.81 48.50
C GLY A 115 -23.01 -10.25 48.50
N LYS A 116 -23.55 -11.16 47.67
CA LYS A 116 -23.11 -12.55 47.56
C LYS A 116 -22.54 -12.87 46.18
N GLU A 117 -21.31 -13.37 46.17
CA GLU A 117 -20.65 -13.83 44.96
C GLU A 117 -21.41 -15.01 44.33
N GLN A 118 -21.61 -14.93 43.01
CA GLN A 118 -22.20 -15.99 42.21
C GLN A 118 -21.15 -17.06 41.89
N PRO A 119 -21.55 -18.34 41.78
CA PRO A 119 -20.61 -19.45 41.64
C PRO A 119 -19.90 -19.52 40.27
N ALA A 120 -20.44 -18.86 39.25
CA ALA A 120 -19.86 -18.85 37.91
C ALA A 120 -19.06 -17.56 37.68
N LEU A 121 -17.79 -17.73 37.30
CA LEU A 121 -16.96 -16.63 36.83
C LEU A 121 -17.19 -16.39 35.34
N PHE A 122 -17.13 -15.13 34.93
CA PHE A 122 -17.07 -14.75 33.53
C PHE A 122 -15.61 -14.64 33.11
N ARG A 123 -15.20 -15.49 32.16
CA ARG A 123 -13.80 -15.56 31.72
C ARG A 123 -13.59 -14.80 30.42
N VAL A 124 -12.74 -13.78 30.46
CA VAL A 124 -12.27 -13.06 29.26
C VAL A 124 -10.90 -13.60 28.88
N GLU A 125 -10.77 -14.16 27.67
CA GLU A 125 -9.51 -14.62 27.09
C GLU A 125 -9.15 -13.76 25.88
N GLN A 126 -7.91 -13.30 25.81
CA GLN A 126 -7.40 -12.55 24.67
C GLN A 126 -6.13 -13.20 24.12
N ALA A 127 -6.09 -13.37 22.80
CA ALA A 127 -4.95 -13.94 22.10
C ALA A 127 -3.66 -13.10 22.28
N ALA A 128 -2.51 -13.78 22.21
CA ALA A 128 -1.20 -13.14 22.13
C ALA A 128 -1.01 -12.41 20.78
N ASN A 129 -0.23 -11.34 20.78
CA ASN A 129 0.31 -10.79 19.54
C ASN A 129 1.33 -11.76 18.91
N VAL A 130 1.55 -11.65 17.60
CA VAL A 130 2.51 -12.48 16.86
C VAL A 130 3.71 -11.61 16.49
N PRO A 131 4.94 -11.99 16.88
CA PRO A 131 6.13 -11.21 16.53
C PRO A 131 6.39 -11.25 15.03
N PHE A 132 6.71 -10.11 14.42
CA PHE A 132 6.98 -9.98 13.00
C PHE A 132 8.05 -8.92 12.68
N ILE A 133 8.72 -9.14 11.55
CA ILE A 133 9.54 -8.14 10.85
C ILE A 133 9.16 -8.24 9.37
N ASN A 134 8.67 -7.15 8.80
CA ASN A 134 8.30 -7.03 7.40
C ASN A 134 9.18 -5.96 6.76
N VAL A 135 9.91 -6.32 5.70
CA VAL A 135 10.80 -5.40 4.98
C VAL A 135 10.22 -5.21 3.58
N GLN A 136 10.03 -3.96 3.18
CA GLN A 136 9.51 -3.63 1.86
C GLN A 136 10.49 -4.12 0.78
N ASN A 137 9.95 -4.80 -0.25
CA ASN A 137 10.68 -5.27 -1.43
C ASN A 137 11.92 -6.16 -1.13
N ALA A 138 11.95 -6.83 0.03
CA ALA A 138 13.10 -7.64 0.44
C ALA A 138 13.52 -8.72 -0.58
N ASN A 139 12.55 -9.30 -1.30
CA ASN A 139 12.80 -10.34 -2.30
C ASN A 139 13.34 -9.79 -3.63
N GLU A 140 13.05 -8.53 -3.95
CA GLU A 140 13.56 -7.86 -5.16
C GLU A 140 15.02 -7.46 -4.98
N GLY A 141 15.43 -7.22 -3.73
CA GLY A 141 16.73 -6.66 -3.42
C GLY A 141 16.80 -5.16 -3.72
N ILE A 142 18.01 -4.62 -3.70
CA ILE A 142 18.26 -3.20 -3.94
C ILE A 142 19.33 -3.08 -5.01
N GLY A 143 18.96 -2.48 -6.14
CA GLY A 143 19.90 -2.06 -7.17
C GLY A 143 20.48 -0.69 -6.83
N VAL A 144 21.80 -0.57 -6.89
CA VAL A 144 22.52 0.69 -6.69
C VAL A 144 23.32 0.98 -7.96
N PRO A 145 23.22 2.20 -8.54
CA PRO A 145 24.06 2.57 -9.67
C PRO A 145 25.55 2.46 -9.34
N SER A 146 26.37 2.25 -10.35
CA SER A 146 27.84 2.31 -10.26
C SER A 146 28.33 3.64 -9.63
N ALA A 147 27.61 4.75 -9.84
CA ALA A 147 27.91 6.04 -9.25
C ALA A 147 27.81 6.06 -7.71
N GLY A 148 27.12 5.07 -7.13
CA GLY A 148 26.77 5.04 -5.71
C GLY A 148 25.61 5.98 -5.39
N GLY A 149 25.53 6.42 -4.14
CA GLY A 149 24.50 7.33 -3.66
C GLY A 149 23.73 6.78 -2.47
N ASN A 150 22.76 7.57 -2.01
CA ASN A 150 21.96 7.26 -0.84
C ASN A 150 20.75 6.41 -1.23
N PHE A 151 20.40 5.44 -0.38
CA PHE A 151 19.21 4.61 -0.54
C PHE A 151 18.62 4.26 0.82
N GLN A 152 17.35 3.87 0.84
CA GLN A 152 16.60 3.62 2.07
C GLN A 152 15.87 2.27 1.99
N ILE A 153 15.89 1.56 3.11
CA ILE A 153 15.16 0.30 3.32
C ILE A 153 14.05 0.58 4.30
N ASN A 154 12.80 0.42 3.88
CA ASN A 154 11.64 0.57 4.77
C ASN A 154 11.26 -0.77 5.38
N LEU A 155 10.91 -0.74 6.66
CA LEU A 155 10.44 -1.91 7.39
C LEU A 155 9.36 -1.56 8.41
N ASN A 156 8.60 -2.57 8.80
CA ASN A 156 7.63 -2.54 9.86
C ASN A 156 7.85 -3.76 10.76
N ALA A 157 7.99 -3.54 12.06
CA ALA A 157 8.22 -4.60 13.04
C ALA A 157 7.49 -4.26 14.34
N ASN A 158 7.06 -5.29 15.06
CA ASN A 158 6.56 -5.16 16.45
C ASN A 158 7.53 -5.75 17.48
N VAL A 159 8.76 -6.03 17.06
CA VAL A 159 9.85 -6.55 17.89
C VAL A 159 11.07 -5.65 17.73
N ASP A 160 11.92 -5.60 18.74
CA ASP A 160 13.25 -5.02 18.62
C ASP A 160 14.06 -5.79 17.56
N TRP A 161 14.80 -5.04 16.75
CA TRP A 161 15.61 -5.57 15.67
C TRP A 161 16.95 -4.86 15.59
N ALA A 162 17.93 -5.56 15.04
CA ALA A 162 19.22 -5.02 14.65
C ALA A 162 19.54 -5.49 13.23
N TYR A 163 20.50 -4.84 12.58
CA TYR A 163 20.95 -5.24 11.26
C TYR A 163 22.47 -5.39 11.17
N GLN A 164 22.92 -6.17 10.21
CA GLN A 164 24.32 -6.35 9.86
C GLN A 164 24.46 -6.35 8.33
N ILE A 165 25.55 -5.76 7.82
CA ILE A 165 25.91 -5.84 6.41
C ILE A 165 27.14 -6.74 6.24
N THR A 166 27.01 -7.76 5.40
CA THR A 166 28.12 -8.64 4.99
C THR A 166 28.56 -8.26 3.57
N ASN A 167 29.87 -8.24 3.32
CA ASN A 167 30.47 -7.82 2.04
C ASN A 167 30.11 -6.38 1.58
N GLY A 168 29.71 -5.52 2.51
CA GLY A 168 29.31 -4.14 2.25
C GLY A 168 30.27 -3.11 2.85
N ASN A 169 31.58 -3.34 2.80
CA ASN A 169 32.59 -2.35 3.23
C ASN A 169 32.55 -1.02 2.44
N TRP A 170 31.82 -1.01 1.32
CA TRP A 170 31.53 0.13 0.45
C TRP A 170 30.16 0.78 0.76
N ILE A 171 29.47 0.32 1.81
CA ILE A 171 28.19 0.86 2.28
C ILE A 171 28.38 1.44 3.67
N SER A 172 27.93 2.67 3.89
CA SER A 172 27.96 3.35 5.17
C SER A 172 26.54 3.62 5.70
N GLU A 173 26.35 3.47 7.01
CA GLU A 173 25.13 3.91 7.68
C GLU A 173 25.05 5.43 7.70
N LEU A 174 23.88 5.97 7.34
CA LEU A 174 23.58 7.38 7.51
C LEU A 174 22.63 7.62 8.68
N GLU A 175 21.55 6.84 8.74
CA GLU A 175 20.49 7.00 9.73
C GLU A 175 19.72 5.70 9.92
N VAL A 176 19.31 5.42 11.16
CA VAL A 176 18.45 4.28 11.50
C VAL A 176 17.31 4.79 12.36
N SER A 177 16.10 4.35 12.05
CA SER A 177 14.90 4.58 12.85
C SER A 177 14.17 3.25 13.08
N GLU A 178 13.03 3.28 13.78
CA GLU A 178 12.19 2.10 13.98
C GLU A 178 11.57 1.57 12.67
N THR A 179 11.44 2.41 11.65
CA THR A 179 10.72 2.09 10.39
C THR A 179 11.60 2.12 9.14
N PHE A 180 12.86 2.57 9.23
CA PHE A 180 13.76 2.57 8.09
C PHE A 180 15.25 2.48 8.46
N ILE A 181 16.05 2.04 7.49
CA ILE A 181 17.52 2.11 7.48
C ILE A 181 17.94 2.92 6.26
N LYS A 182 18.66 4.02 6.47
CA LYS A 182 19.20 4.88 5.41
C LYS A 182 20.70 4.67 5.29
N LEU A 183 21.13 4.32 4.08
CA LEU A 183 22.51 3.92 3.77
C LEU A 183 23.05 4.77 2.62
N SER A 184 24.38 4.79 2.50
CA SER A 184 25.09 5.39 1.36
C SER A 184 26.07 4.39 0.78
N ALA A 185 26.02 4.17 -0.53
CA ALA A 185 26.99 3.37 -1.26
C ALA A 185 28.05 4.26 -1.90
N GLU A 186 29.32 3.88 -1.76
CA GLU A 186 30.42 4.50 -2.50
C GLU A 186 30.35 4.17 -3.99
N LYS A 187 30.94 5.03 -4.82
CA LYS A 187 31.13 4.78 -6.26
C LYS A 187 31.87 3.45 -6.48
N ASN A 188 31.37 2.61 -7.38
CA ASN A 188 32.05 1.43 -7.86
C ASN A 188 32.99 1.79 -9.02
N LYS A 189 34.24 1.32 -8.95
CA LYS A 189 35.25 1.46 -10.02
C LYS A 189 35.73 0.10 -10.55
N GLY A 190 35.23 -1.00 -9.98
CA GLY A 190 35.60 -2.35 -10.36
C GLY A 190 34.41 -3.08 -10.97
N THR A 191 34.44 -4.42 -10.89
CA THR A 191 33.33 -5.24 -11.36
C THR A 191 32.08 -5.04 -10.51
N GLU A 192 30.92 -5.51 -10.99
CA GLU A 192 29.71 -5.63 -10.17
C GLU A 192 30.04 -6.25 -8.79
N ARG A 193 29.42 -5.72 -7.74
CA ARG A 193 29.63 -6.16 -6.36
C ARG A 193 28.33 -6.26 -5.60
N VAL A 194 28.28 -7.21 -4.67
CA VAL A 194 27.06 -7.57 -3.93
C VAL A 194 27.34 -7.58 -2.44
N ALA A 195 26.41 -7.01 -1.67
CA ALA A 195 26.36 -7.09 -0.22
C ALA A 195 25.04 -7.75 0.23
N THR A 196 25.03 -8.28 1.45
CA THR A 196 23.80 -8.78 2.08
C THR A 196 23.56 -8.02 3.37
N LEU A 197 22.39 -7.40 3.47
CA LEU A 197 21.90 -6.81 4.70
C LEU A 197 20.96 -7.80 5.39
N THR A 198 21.29 -8.18 6.61
CA THR A 198 20.51 -9.09 7.45
C THR A 198 19.87 -8.30 8.57
N ILE A 199 18.54 -8.37 8.70
CA ILE A 199 17.78 -7.80 9.82
C ILE A 199 17.29 -8.97 10.67
N GLN A 200 17.51 -8.90 11.98
CA GLN A 200 17.15 -9.96 12.92
C GLN A 200 16.70 -9.39 14.27
N SER A 201 15.76 -10.08 14.91
CA SER A 201 15.43 -9.85 16.33
C SER A 201 16.22 -10.79 17.23
N ALA A 202 16.91 -10.24 18.25
CA ALA A 202 17.64 -11.05 19.24
C ALA A 202 16.71 -11.94 20.08
N ASN A 203 15.51 -11.44 20.40
CA ASN A 203 14.51 -12.16 21.20
C ASN A 203 13.69 -13.15 20.36
N HIS A 204 13.68 -12.98 19.04
CA HIS A 204 13.01 -13.87 18.10
C HIS A 204 13.95 -14.24 16.93
N PRO A 205 14.98 -15.09 17.15
CA PRO A 205 16.02 -15.34 16.14
C PRO A 205 15.51 -15.94 14.82
N SER A 206 14.34 -16.60 14.83
CA SER A 206 13.67 -17.10 13.61
C SER A 206 13.15 -15.97 12.71
N LEU A 207 12.93 -14.77 13.25
CA LEU A 207 12.61 -13.56 12.49
C LEU A 207 13.91 -12.96 11.94
N THR A 208 14.36 -13.53 10.82
CA THR A 208 15.51 -13.02 10.06
C THR A 208 15.06 -12.68 8.65
N LYS A 209 15.47 -11.50 8.16
CA LYS A 209 15.27 -11.05 6.78
C LYS A 209 16.61 -10.75 6.15
N ASN A 210 16.83 -11.23 4.94
CA ASN A 210 18.03 -10.96 4.15
C ASN A 210 17.63 -10.16 2.92
N ILE A 211 18.37 -9.09 2.65
CA ILE A 211 18.19 -8.20 1.52
C ILE A 211 19.50 -8.18 0.75
N THR A 212 19.43 -8.54 -0.53
CA THR A 212 20.58 -8.45 -1.44
C THR A 212 20.70 -7.02 -1.94
N ILE A 213 21.90 -6.45 -1.84
CA ILE A 213 22.23 -5.12 -2.39
C ILE A 213 23.25 -5.35 -3.50
N THR A 214 22.86 -5.07 -4.74
CA THR A 214 23.71 -5.23 -5.93
C THR A 214 24.08 -3.85 -6.44
N GLN A 215 25.38 -3.59 -6.59
CA GLN A 215 25.87 -2.37 -7.21
C GLN A 215 26.48 -2.68 -8.57
N SER A 216 25.98 -1.99 -9.61
CA SER A 216 26.40 -2.18 -11.00
C SER A 216 27.92 -2.02 -11.19
N ASP A 217 28.43 -2.67 -12.22
CA ASP A 217 29.82 -2.58 -12.67
C ASP A 217 30.26 -1.12 -12.88
N GLY A 218 31.49 -0.79 -12.47
CA GLY A 218 32.06 0.55 -12.56
C GLY A 218 32.24 1.07 -13.99
N SER A 219 32.17 0.18 -14.99
CA SER A 219 32.10 0.56 -16.41
C SER A 219 30.74 1.10 -16.83
N ILE A 220 29.68 0.89 -16.05
CA ILE A 220 28.34 1.41 -16.37
C ILE A 220 28.28 2.88 -15.99
N VAL A 221 27.95 3.73 -16.95
CA VAL A 221 27.82 5.18 -16.78
C VAL A 221 26.37 5.58 -16.49
N LEU A 222 25.43 4.92 -17.17
CA LEU A 222 23.99 5.12 -17.06
C LEU A 222 23.32 3.80 -17.46
N GLU A 223 22.29 3.40 -16.72
CA GLU A 223 21.45 2.25 -17.06
C GLU A 223 20.00 2.60 -16.65
N GLU A 224 19.07 2.45 -17.57
CA GLU A 224 17.67 2.85 -17.40
C GLU A 224 16.73 1.91 -18.17
N HIS A 225 15.73 1.41 -17.47
CA HIS A 225 14.72 0.47 -17.98
C HIS A 225 13.28 1.01 -17.84
N PHE A 226 13.10 2.21 -17.29
CA PHE A 226 11.82 2.89 -17.12
C PHE A 226 10.71 2.07 -16.41
N ASP A 227 11.02 0.95 -15.76
CA ASP A 227 10.08 0.06 -15.06
C ASP A 227 9.27 0.77 -13.95
N TRP A 228 9.82 1.87 -13.43
CA TRP A 228 9.19 2.73 -12.44
C TRP A 228 8.10 3.63 -13.02
N LEU A 229 7.97 3.74 -14.35
CA LEU A 229 6.87 4.42 -15.01
C LEU A 229 5.70 3.45 -15.19
N THR A 230 4.51 3.83 -14.72
CA THR A 230 3.31 2.97 -14.76
C THR A 230 2.11 3.64 -15.45
N TYR A 231 2.37 4.53 -16.41
CA TYR A 231 1.34 5.34 -17.07
C TYR A 231 0.79 4.69 -18.34
N GLY A 232 -0.50 4.88 -18.61
CA GLY A 232 -1.10 4.51 -19.90
C GLY A 232 -1.10 3.01 -20.16
N SER A 233 -0.50 2.58 -21.27
CA SER A 233 -0.58 1.21 -21.79
C SER A 233 0.77 0.78 -22.36
N THR A 234 1.04 -0.54 -22.38
CA THR A 234 2.14 -1.15 -23.14
C THR A 234 1.89 -1.11 -24.65
N ILE A 235 0.63 -1.11 -25.07
CA ILE A 235 0.23 -1.24 -26.48
C ILE A 235 0.46 0.07 -27.23
N PHE A 236 1.40 0.08 -28.18
CA PHE A 236 1.90 1.30 -28.81
C PHE A 236 0.84 2.23 -29.42
N TYR A 237 -0.19 1.70 -30.09
CA TYR A 237 -1.24 2.51 -30.70
C TYR A 237 -2.26 3.08 -29.70
N THR A 238 -2.25 2.63 -28.44
CA THR A 238 -3.09 3.15 -27.37
C THR A 238 -2.40 4.33 -26.72
N THR A 239 -2.94 5.54 -26.93
CA THR A 239 -2.32 6.80 -26.44
C THR A 239 -3.04 7.40 -25.23
N SER A 240 -4.11 6.76 -24.75
CA SER A 240 -4.82 7.19 -23.54
C SER A 240 -4.00 6.90 -22.29
N GLY A 241 -3.98 7.86 -21.35
CA GLY A 241 -3.38 7.68 -20.02
C GLY A 241 -1.85 7.85 -19.96
N GLU A 242 -1.18 8.10 -21.09
CA GLU A 242 0.24 8.50 -21.09
C GLU A 242 0.43 9.88 -20.43
N LYS A 243 1.60 10.10 -19.84
CA LYS A 243 1.86 11.33 -19.06
C LYS A 243 3.04 12.11 -19.62
N ARG A 244 2.80 13.36 -20.01
CA ARG A 244 3.83 14.24 -20.57
C ARG A 244 4.87 14.62 -19.52
N MET A 245 6.13 14.76 -19.91
CA MET A 245 7.28 14.98 -19.01
C MET A 245 7.15 16.23 -18.13
N ASP A 246 6.60 17.31 -18.67
CA ASP A 246 6.31 18.55 -17.92
C ASP A 246 5.19 18.39 -16.86
N SER A 247 4.64 17.20 -16.71
CA SER A 247 3.64 16.84 -15.71
C SER A 247 4.11 15.72 -14.78
N TRP A 248 5.32 15.19 -14.96
CA TRP A 248 5.92 14.17 -14.10
C TRP A 248 5.99 14.65 -12.63
N THR A 249 5.98 13.71 -11.69
CA THR A 249 6.15 14.03 -10.28
C THR A 249 7.58 14.45 -9.98
N ASP A 250 7.80 15.11 -8.84
CA ASP A 250 9.15 15.49 -8.43
C ASP A 250 10.06 14.27 -8.28
N GLU A 251 9.56 13.16 -7.73
CA GLU A 251 10.30 11.91 -7.61
C GLU A 251 10.73 11.35 -8.99
N GLU A 252 9.84 11.41 -9.98
CA GLU A 252 10.12 10.98 -11.36
C GLU A 252 11.19 11.87 -12.01
N LEU A 253 11.15 13.18 -11.77
CA LEU A 253 12.12 14.16 -12.28
C LEU A 253 13.47 14.11 -11.56
N ASP A 254 13.50 13.73 -10.29
CA ASP A 254 14.72 13.58 -9.47
C ASP A 254 15.66 12.48 -9.99
N ARG A 255 15.16 11.62 -10.89
CA ARG A 255 15.96 10.66 -11.65
C ARG A 255 16.83 11.33 -12.73
N GLY A 256 16.69 12.64 -12.93
CA GLY A 256 17.59 13.52 -13.70
C GLY A 256 17.36 13.56 -15.21
N TRP A 257 16.34 12.86 -15.71
CA TRP A 257 15.91 12.94 -17.11
C TRP A 257 15.24 14.27 -17.41
N THR A 258 15.52 14.84 -18.57
CA THR A 258 14.94 16.11 -19.02
C THR A 258 14.56 16.07 -20.49
N SER A 259 13.83 17.10 -20.93
CA SER A 259 13.47 17.31 -22.33
C SER A 259 13.47 18.80 -22.65
N THR A 260 13.85 19.17 -23.87
CA THR A 260 13.83 20.57 -24.31
C THR A 260 12.38 21.03 -24.51
N PRO A 261 11.96 22.16 -23.91
CA PRO A 261 10.67 22.77 -24.22
C PRO A 261 10.54 23.08 -25.71
N ASN A 262 9.57 22.47 -26.37
CA ASN A 262 9.38 22.65 -27.81
C ASN A 262 8.59 23.93 -28.10
N THR A 263 9.27 24.95 -28.61
CA THR A 263 8.71 26.27 -28.93
C THR A 263 7.61 26.22 -30.00
N ASN A 264 7.59 25.18 -30.85
CA ASN A 264 6.54 24.97 -31.85
C ASN A 264 5.27 24.33 -31.25
N SER A 265 5.37 23.76 -30.04
CA SER A 265 4.27 23.08 -29.34
C SER A 265 3.95 23.75 -28.01
N SER A 266 3.81 25.08 -28.01
CA SER A 266 3.47 25.85 -26.80
C SER A 266 4.44 25.60 -25.62
N ASN A 267 5.73 25.41 -25.91
CA ASN A 267 6.79 25.10 -24.94
C ASN A 267 6.58 23.81 -24.13
N GLN A 268 5.80 22.87 -24.66
CA GLN A 268 5.66 21.55 -24.04
C GLN A 268 6.95 20.73 -24.16
N GLN A 269 7.28 19.98 -23.12
CA GLN A 269 8.29 18.92 -23.18
C GLN A 269 7.64 17.68 -23.81
N VAL A 270 7.81 17.49 -25.11
CA VAL A 270 7.04 16.53 -25.93
C VAL A 270 7.58 15.10 -25.79
N VAL A 271 7.80 14.66 -24.56
CA VAL A 271 8.16 13.30 -24.16
C VAL A 271 7.06 12.78 -23.23
N TYR A 272 6.68 11.52 -23.39
CA TYR A 272 5.58 10.92 -22.65
C TYR A 272 6.02 9.65 -21.96
N ALA A 273 5.84 9.60 -20.64
CA ALA A 273 5.92 8.38 -19.86
C ALA A 273 4.78 7.43 -20.23
N ARG A 274 5.15 6.17 -20.36
CA ARG A 274 4.27 5.02 -20.52
C ARG A 274 4.74 3.89 -19.61
N THR A 275 3.96 2.82 -19.50
CA THR A 275 4.30 1.73 -18.59
C THR A 275 5.56 1.01 -19.08
N GLY A 276 6.66 1.14 -18.35
CA GLY A 276 7.97 0.55 -18.68
C GLY A 276 8.76 1.21 -19.82
N PHE A 277 8.31 2.34 -20.41
CA PHE A 277 9.07 3.00 -21.50
C PHE A 277 8.63 4.44 -21.73
N VAL A 278 9.37 5.17 -22.57
CA VAL A 278 9.00 6.53 -22.97
C VAL A 278 8.67 6.62 -24.46
N LYS A 279 7.83 7.60 -24.81
CA LYS A 279 7.49 7.95 -26.20
C LYS A 279 7.97 9.37 -26.51
N LEU A 280 8.73 9.51 -27.59
CA LEU A 280 9.15 10.78 -28.14
C LEU A 280 8.11 11.32 -29.13
N GLY A 281 7.68 12.56 -28.93
CA GLY A 281 6.87 13.29 -29.90
C GLY A 281 5.37 13.02 -29.87
N LYS A 282 4.66 13.80 -30.69
CA LYS A 282 3.23 13.68 -31.00
C LYS A 282 2.98 14.13 -32.44
N THR A 283 1.73 14.15 -32.88
CA THR A 283 1.37 14.73 -34.18
C THR A 283 1.88 16.17 -34.29
N GLY A 284 2.63 16.45 -35.35
CA GLY A 284 3.20 17.76 -35.68
C GLY A 284 4.51 18.11 -35.01
N TYR A 285 4.94 17.38 -33.97
CA TYR A 285 6.05 17.83 -33.12
C TYR A 285 6.86 16.68 -32.53
N GLY A 286 8.18 16.72 -32.70
CA GLY A 286 9.11 15.86 -31.98
C GLY A 286 9.42 16.35 -30.58
N GLY A 287 9.99 15.47 -29.76
CA GLY A 287 10.57 15.79 -28.46
C GLY A 287 11.86 15.00 -28.27
N ASP A 288 12.78 15.57 -27.50
CA ASP A 288 14.03 14.91 -27.13
C ASP A 288 14.00 14.45 -25.68
N LEU A 289 14.55 13.26 -25.45
CA LEU A 289 14.91 12.78 -24.13
C LEU A 289 16.40 13.07 -23.92
N ILE A 290 16.72 13.71 -22.80
CA ILE A 290 18.08 14.08 -22.42
C ILE A 290 18.39 13.39 -21.09
N SER A 291 19.46 12.60 -21.06
CA SER A 291 19.88 11.86 -19.86
C SER A 291 20.38 12.77 -18.75
N PRO A 292 20.49 12.26 -17.50
CA PRO A 292 21.37 12.86 -16.51
C PRO A 292 22.79 13.01 -17.06
N LYS A 293 23.56 13.92 -16.45
CA LYS A 293 24.99 14.04 -16.74
C LYS A 293 25.70 12.75 -16.38
N PHE A 294 26.72 12.39 -17.15
CA PHE A 294 27.62 11.26 -16.89
C PHE A 294 28.57 11.53 -15.72
N SER A 295 28.01 11.93 -14.57
CA SER A 295 28.72 12.49 -13.41
C SER A 295 29.77 11.56 -12.82
N ILE A 296 29.70 10.27 -13.16
CA ILE A 296 30.65 9.24 -12.78
C ILE A 296 31.96 9.29 -13.58
N LEU A 297 32.05 9.98 -14.71
CA LEU A 297 33.29 10.08 -15.47
C LEU A 297 34.27 11.05 -14.77
N ASP A 298 35.39 10.52 -14.29
CA ASP A 298 36.42 11.33 -13.62
C ASP A 298 37.33 12.07 -14.63
N GLU A 299 37.35 11.60 -15.88
CA GLU A 299 38.16 12.12 -16.98
C GLU A 299 37.44 11.99 -18.32
N GLU A 300 38.04 12.50 -19.38
CA GLU A 300 37.54 12.31 -20.73
C GLU A 300 37.57 10.81 -21.10
N THR A 301 36.42 10.24 -21.44
CA THR A 301 36.23 8.80 -21.64
C THR A 301 35.37 8.53 -22.86
N ASN A 302 35.72 7.51 -23.64
CA ASN A 302 34.85 7.03 -24.72
C ASN A 302 33.81 6.07 -24.15
N VAL A 303 32.56 6.24 -24.56
CA VAL A 303 31.45 5.41 -24.07
C VAL A 303 30.64 4.84 -25.22
N LYS A 304 30.14 3.63 -25.04
CA LYS A 304 29.18 2.99 -25.93
C LYS A 304 27.79 3.23 -25.37
N VAL A 305 26.88 3.65 -26.25
CA VAL A 305 25.46 3.77 -25.96
C VAL A 305 24.76 2.59 -26.63
N THR A 306 23.90 1.92 -25.89
CA THR A 306 22.98 0.89 -26.38
C THR A 306 21.57 1.25 -25.91
N PHE A 307 20.57 1.10 -26.75
CA PHE A 307 19.18 1.33 -26.39
C PHE A 307 18.25 0.54 -27.29
N LYS A 308 17.01 0.33 -26.85
CA LYS A 308 15.95 -0.21 -27.70
C LYS A 308 15.06 0.91 -28.22
N ALA A 309 14.60 0.79 -29.46
CA ALA A 309 13.67 1.73 -30.07
C ALA A 309 12.65 1.04 -30.96
N VAL A 310 11.41 1.53 -30.94
CA VAL A 310 10.30 1.02 -31.77
C VAL A 310 9.53 2.20 -32.39
N PRO A 311 9.16 2.16 -33.67
CA PRO A 311 8.43 3.25 -34.30
C PRO A 311 6.91 3.12 -34.10
N TYR A 312 6.19 4.24 -34.10
CA TYR A 312 4.73 4.21 -33.97
C TYR A 312 4.02 3.74 -35.25
N GLN A 313 3.13 2.77 -35.09
CA GLN A 313 2.17 2.34 -36.10
C GLN A 313 0.75 2.32 -35.53
N THR A 314 -0.26 2.78 -36.27
CA THR A 314 -1.66 2.60 -35.84
C THR A 314 -2.07 1.13 -35.86
N LYS A 315 -3.15 0.76 -35.14
CA LYS A 315 -3.71 -0.60 -35.19
C LYS A 315 -3.99 -1.10 -36.62
N LYS A 316 -4.30 -0.20 -37.56
CA LYS A 316 -4.59 -0.53 -38.98
C LYS A 316 -3.35 -0.49 -39.88
N GLY A 317 -2.14 -0.40 -39.32
CA GLY A 317 -0.89 -0.42 -40.10
C GLY A 317 -0.45 0.93 -40.65
N THR A 318 -1.06 2.06 -40.25
CA THR A 318 -0.57 3.37 -40.71
C THR A 318 0.67 3.76 -39.94
N GLN A 319 1.80 3.79 -40.63
CA GLN A 319 3.12 4.11 -40.09
C GLN A 319 3.33 5.63 -40.02
N ASP A 320 3.96 6.08 -38.95
CA ASP A 320 4.54 7.43 -38.86
C ASP A 320 5.85 7.50 -39.68
N ASP A 321 6.53 8.65 -39.68
CA ASP A 321 7.96 8.68 -39.98
C ASP A 321 8.73 8.05 -38.79
N ASN A 322 9.95 7.61 -39.05
CA ASN A 322 10.67 6.73 -38.14
C ASN A 322 12.16 7.10 -37.97
N LEU A 323 12.48 8.38 -38.05
CA LEU A 323 13.84 8.87 -37.83
C LEU A 323 14.07 9.17 -36.34
N LEU A 324 15.11 8.59 -35.75
CA LEU A 324 15.58 8.94 -34.41
C LEU A 324 16.93 9.63 -34.54
N LYS A 325 17.00 10.93 -34.23
CA LYS A 325 18.28 11.65 -34.15
C LYS A 325 18.94 11.35 -32.81
N VAL A 326 20.24 11.14 -32.84
CA VAL A 326 21.05 10.85 -31.64
C VAL A 326 22.17 11.86 -31.53
N GLY A 327 22.63 12.12 -30.32
CA GLY A 327 23.72 13.07 -30.09
C GLY A 327 23.99 13.30 -28.62
N VAL A 328 24.69 14.40 -28.33
CA VAL A 328 25.04 14.80 -26.97
C VAL A 328 24.68 16.24 -26.69
N VAL A 329 24.48 16.55 -25.42
CA VAL A 329 24.53 17.91 -24.88
C VAL A 329 25.80 18.01 -24.04
N GLY A 330 26.61 19.05 -24.28
CA GLY A 330 27.92 19.21 -23.64
C GLY A 330 29.07 18.56 -24.43
N PRO A 331 30.21 18.26 -23.77
CA PRO A 331 31.38 17.68 -24.42
C PRO A 331 31.13 16.30 -25.03
N GLY A 332 31.93 15.94 -26.02
CA GLY A 332 31.91 14.65 -26.71
C GLY A 332 31.31 14.70 -28.11
N THR A 333 31.44 13.61 -28.86
CA THR A 333 30.98 13.50 -30.24
C THR A 333 30.36 12.13 -30.49
N ALA A 334 29.10 12.11 -30.94
CA ALA A 334 28.42 10.87 -31.31
C ALA A 334 28.95 10.36 -32.67
N SER A 335 29.16 9.05 -32.79
CA SER A 335 29.59 8.38 -34.02
C SER A 335 28.47 8.24 -35.05
N ALA A 336 27.24 8.57 -34.69
CA ALA A 336 26.06 8.56 -35.54
C ALA A 336 25.26 9.84 -35.28
N GLU A 337 24.58 10.34 -36.31
CA GLU A 337 23.69 11.50 -36.19
C GLU A 337 22.21 11.07 -36.07
N ALA A 338 21.85 9.92 -36.65
CA ALA A 338 20.50 9.39 -36.62
C ALA A 338 20.43 7.90 -36.98
N PHE A 339 19.30 7.29 -36.66
CA PHE A 339 18.89 5.94 -37.06
C PHE A 339 17.51 5.96 -37.70
N THR A 340 17.29 5.10 -38.69
CA THR A 340 15.95 4.81 -39.23
C THR A 340 15.39 3.58 -38.54
N ILE A 341 14.38 3.77 -37.69
CA ILE A 341 13.83 2.74 -36.81
C ILE A 341 12.79 1.91 -37.58
N SER A 342 13.16 0.72 -38.08
CA SER A 342 12.34 -0.01 -39.09
C SER A 342 11.68 -1.29 -38.60
N ASN A 343 11.87 -1.63 -37.32
CA ASN A 343 11.22 -2.74 -36.61
C ASN A 343 9.76 -2.39 -36.27
N TRP A 344 8.89 -2.41 -37.28
CA TRP A 344 7.48 -2.04 -37.10
C TRP A 344 6.71 -3.08 -36.26
N PRO A 345 5.83 -2.65 -35.34
CA PRO A 345 4.98 -3.56 -34.57
C PRO A 345 4.06 -4.40 -35.46
N ASP A 346 3.99 -5.70 -35.16
CA ASP A 346 2.98 -6.63 -35.67
C ASP A 346 1.98 -6.95 -34.56
N TYR A 347 0.84 -6.25 -34.57
CA TYR A 347 -0.16 -6.37 -33.51
C TYR A 347 -1.00 -7.64 -33.58
N ASP A 348 -0.95 -8.39 -34.69
CA ASP A 348 -1.63 -9.68 -34.79
C ASP A 348 -0.76 -10.78 -34.17
N ALA A 349 0.57 -10.70 -34.37
CA ALA A 349 1.53 -11.62 -33.76
C ALA A 349 1.91 -11.27 -32.31
N ASP A 350 1.97 -9.98 -31.97
CA ASP A 350 2.35 -9.46 -30.65
C ASP A 350 1.31 -8.42 -30.16
N PRO A 351 0.10 -8.86 -29.76
CA PRO A 351 -0.98 -7.96 -29.36
C PRO A 351 -0.67 -7.14 -28.10
N GLU A 352 0.20 -7.66 -27.23
CA GLU A 352 0.61 -7.01 -25.98
C GLU A 352 1.87 -6.13 -26.13
N CYS A 353 2.50 -6.13 -27.31
CA CYS A 353 3.71 -5.36 -27.63
C CYS A 353 4.89 -5.67 -26.69
N THR A 354 5.08 -6.94 -26.35
CA THR A 354 6.14 -7.41 -25.44
C THR A 354 7.28 -8.06 -26.20
N ALA A 355 6.97 -8.91 -27.18
CA ALA A 355 7.97 -9.69 -27.92
C ALA A 355 8.88 -8.80 -28.78
N ILE A 356 8.36 -7.69 -29.30
CA ILE A 356 9.15 -6.74 -30.10
C ILE A 356 10.32 -6.11 -29.34
N TRP A 357 10.20 -5.93 -28.02
CA TRP A 357 11.30 -5.43 -27.20
C TRP A 357 12.42 -6.47 -27.05
N GLU A 358 12.12 -7.77 -27.18
CA GLU A 358 13.13 -8.83 -27.12
C GLU A 358 13.83 -9.07 -28.47
N ASP A 359 13.32 -8.49 -29.56
CA ASP A 359 13.92 -8.63 -30.88
C ASP A 359 15.22 -7.83 -30.98
N ALA A 360 16.29 -8.48 -31.43
CA ALA A 360 17.58 -7.85 -31.69
C ALA A 360 17.48 -6.67 -32.69
N ALA A 361 16.52 -6.71 -33.61
CA ALA A 361 16.25 -5.62 -34.56
C ALA A 361 15.75 -4.33 -33.88
N SER A 362 15.29 -4.41 -32.63
CA SER A 362 14.91 -3.26 -31.82
C SER A 362 16.10 -2.60 -31.12
N THR A 363 17.29 -3.22 -31.14
CA THR A 363 18.47 -2.73 -30.44
C THR A 363 19.36 -1.89 -31.36
N TYR A 364 19.74 -0.71 -30.88
CA TYR A 364 20.58 0.25 -31.59
C TYR A 364 21.80 0.59 -30.73
N THR A 365 22.94 0.87 -31.38
CA THR A 365 24.16 1.25 -30.69
C THR A 365 24.97 2.29 -31.44
N PHE A 366 25.61 3.18 -30.69
CA PHE A 366 26.62 4.10 -31.21
C PHE A 366 27.65 4.42 -30.12
N THR A 367 28.72 5.10 -30.49
CA THR A 367 29.78 5.52 -29.55
C THR A 367 29.73 7.04 -29.37
N ILE A 368 30.01 7.51 -28.17
CA ILE A 368 30.35 8.90 -27.89
C ILE A 368 31.84 8.94 -27.58
N THR A 369 32.61 9.64 -28.40
CA THR A 369 34.02 9.89 -28.13
C THR A 369 34.19 11.17 -27.31
N GLY A 370 35.15 11.18 -26.37
CA GLY A 370 35.45 12.36 -25.57
C GLY A 370 34.36 12.79 -24.59
N ALA A 371 33.58 11.85 -24.05
CA ALA A 371 32.57 12.15 -23.05
C ALA A 371 33.21 12.53 -21.71
N THR A 372 32.55 13.38 -20.92
CA THR A 372 33.01 13.86 -19.61
C THR A 372 31.85 13.85 -18.62
N ASN A 373 32.10 14.24 -17.36
CA ASN A 373 31.02 14.46 -16.38
C ASN A 373 30.01 15.56 -16.74
N GLN A 374 30.22 16.34 -17.81
CA GLN A 374 29.26 17.31 -18.31
C GLN A 374 28.47 16.81 -19.53
N THR A 375 28.79 15.63 -20.05
CA THR A 375 28.10 15.03 -21.19
C THR A 375 26.75 14.48 -20.78
N GLN A 376 25.75 14.71 -21.62
CA GLN A 376 24.42 14.07 -21.54
C GLN A 376 24.09 13.45 -22.90
N LEU A 377 23.49 12.26 -22.90
CA LEU A 377 22.90 11.63 -24.07
C LEU A 377 21.64 12.38 -24.49
N ARG A 378 21.45 12.56 -25.80
CA ARG A 378 20.23 13.13 -26.39
C ARG A 378 19.64 12.23 -27.47
N LEU A 379 18.36 11.91 -27.34
CA LEU A 379 17.58 11.10 -28.28
C LEU A 379 16.35 11.89 -28.73
N LEU A 380 16.24 12.27 -30.01
CA LEU A 380 15.18 13.13 -30.56
C LEU A 380 14.37 12.41 -31.63
N GLY A 381 13.05 12.32 -31.43
CA GLY A 381 12.13 11.80 -32.44
C GLY A 381 11.95 12.77 -33.61
N GLY A 382 12.69 12.57 -34.70
CA GLY A 382 12.65 13.39 -35.90
C GLY A 382 13.21 14.80 -35.66
N ASP A 383 12.34 15.80 -35.66
CA ASP A 383 12.64 17.20 -35.43
C ASP A 383 11.58 17.85 -34.54
N PHE A 384 11.90 18.98 -33.91
CA PHE A 384 10.93 19.69 -33.06
C PHE A 384 9.70 20.17 -33.83
N SER A 385 9.83 20.60 -35.09
CA SER A 385 8.71 20.94 -35.95
C SER A 385 8.59 19.92 -37.06
N LEU A 386 7.47 19.19 -37.07
CA LEU A 386 7.13 18.21 -38.10
C LEU A 386 5.96 18.68 -38.96
N VAL A 387 5.28 19.79 -38.62
CA VAL A 387 4.16 20.29 -39.42
C VAL A 387 4.63 20.59 -40.85
N GLY A 388 4.04 19.89 -41.83
CA GLY A 388 4.41 20.00 -43.25
C GLY A 388 5.71 19.27 -43.64
N VAL A 389 6.34 18.53 -42.73
CA VAL A 389 7.54 17.72 -42.95
C VAL A 389 7.16 16.24 -42.93
N GLY A 390 7.57 15.48 -43.96
CA GLY A 390 7.27 14.06 -44.06
C GLY A 390 5.77 13.76 -43.93
N LYS A 391 5.41 12.82 -43.06
CA LYS A 391 4.02 12.50 -42.70
C LYS A 391 3.43 13.41 -41.62
N GLY A 392 4.19 14.40 -41.14
CA GLY A 392 3.80 15.30 -40.07
C GLY A 392 3.85 14.70 -38.68
N LYS A 393 4.51 13.55 -38.49
CA LYS A 393 4.50 12.76 -37.25
C LYS A 393 5.64 11.75 -37.25
N ASN A 394 6.37 11.67 -36.14
CA ASN A 394 7.54 10.81 -35.98
C ASN A 394 7.64 10.33 -34.52
N ARG A 395 6.69 9.49 -34.09
CA ARG A 395 6.68 8.97 -32.72
C ARG A 395 7.57 7.74 -32.63
N ILE A 396 8.52 7.78 -31.69
CA ILE A 396 9.46 6.69 -31.39
C ILE A 396 9.32 6.34 -29.91
N PHE A 397 9.25 5.05 -29.60
CA PHE A 397 9.32 4.51 -28.25
C PHE A 397 10.76 4.13 -27.92
N LEU A 398 11.18 4.35 -26.68
CA LEU A 398 12.54 4.07 -26.21
C LEU A 398 12.51 3.34 -24.87
N ASP A 399 13.42 2.39 -24.74
CA ASP A 399 13.66 1.65 -23.51
C ASP A 399 15.09 1.08 -23.46
N ASP A 400 15.46 0.43 -22.35
CA ASP A 400 16.72 -0.29 -22.15
C ASP A 400 17.97 0.54 -22.51
N ILE A 401 18.02 1.78 -22.02
CA ILE A 401 19.13 2.70 -22.30
C ILE A 401 20.31 2.35 -21.39
N LYS A 402 21.44 2.02 -22.02
CA LYS A 402 22.69 1.73 -21.35
C LYS A 402 23.82 2.54 -21.95
N VAL A 403 24.62 3.14 -21.09
CA VAL A 403 25.88 3.81 -21.44
C VAL A 403 26.99 3.14 -20.66
N GLU A 404 28.01 2.63 -21.36
CA GLU A 404 29.11 1.88 -20.77
C GLU A 404 30.47 2.40 -21.28
N ILE A 405 31.48 2.40 -20.42
CA ILE A 405 32.86 2.79 -20.76
C ILE A 405 33.42 1.78 -21.77
N ILE A 406 34.04 2.29 -22.83
CA ILE A 406 34.78 1.47 -23.79
C ILE A 406 36.23 1.34 -23.27
N PRO A 407 36.77 0.12 -23.17
CA PRO A 407 38.15 -0.13 -22.74
C PRO A 407 39.23 0.50 -23.62
#